data_AF-A0A3A6FX29-F1
#
_entry.id   AF-A0A3A6FX29-F1
#
_cell.length_a   1.000
_cell.length_b   1.000
_cell.length_c   1.000
_cell.angle_alpha   90.00
_cell.angle_beta   90.00
_cell.angle_gamma   90.00
#
_symmetry.space_group_name_H-M   'P 1'
#
loop_
_entity.id
_entity.type
_entity.pdbx_description
1 polymer ?
#
loop_
_entity_poly.entity_id
_entity_poly.type
_entity_poly.pdbx_seq_one_letter_code
_entity_poly.pdbx_strand_id
1 'polypeptide(L)'
;ESICYSLHWEHYFQHIIQKYNNTYKVQMPVITPHVCRHTYCSNMAKSGMNPKALQYLMGHSDISVTLNTYTHVNLEDAREEVARIQVV
;
A
#
# COMPACT_ATOMS: atom_id res chain seq x y z
N GLU A 1 16.33 -15.73 6.26
CA GLU A 1 16.92 -14.50 5.64
C GLU A 1 16.02 -13.26 5.69
N SER A 2 14.68 -13.36 5.67
CA SER A 2 13.78 -12.20 5.52
C SER A 2 13.66 -11.24 6.74
N ILE A 3 13.81 -11.72 7.99
CA ILE A 3 13.59 -10.91 9.21
C ILE A 3 14.65 -9.81 9.40
N CYS A 4 15.90 -10.08 9.01
CA CYS A 4 17.00 -9.13 9.18
C CYS A 4 16.85 -7.92 8.24
N TYR A 5 16.37 -8.15 7.01
CA TYR A 5 16.12 -7.08 6.04
C TYR A 5 14.95 -6.18 6.45
N SER A 6 13.87 -6.74 7.00
CA SER A 6 12.74 -5.94 7.48
C SER A 6 13.14 -5.03 8.65
N LEU A 7 13.95 -5.54 9.59
CA LEU A 7 14.47 -4.77 10.72
C LEU A 7 15.42 -3.64 10.26
N HIS A 8 16.29 -3.91 9.27
CA HIS A 8 17.19 -2.90 8.72
C HIS A 8 16.43 -1.70 8.15
N TRP A 9 15.42 -1.98 7.32
CA TRP A 9 14.60 -0.92 6.71
C TRP A 9 13.76 -0.16 7.73
N GLU A 10 13.26 -0.83 8.76
CA GLU A 10 12.50 -0.18 9.82
C GLU A 10 13.34 0.82 10.60
N HIS A 11 14.56 0.44 11.02
CA HIS A 11 15.50 1.37 11.67
C HIS A 11 15.95 2.51 10.75
N TYR A 12 16.12 2.24 9.45
CA TYR A 12 16.47 3.25 8.47
C TYR A 12 15.38 4.32 8.33
N PHE A 13 14.11 3.90 8.24
CA PHE A 13 12.96 4.81 8.21
C PHE A 13 12.87 5.64 9.49
N GLN A 14 13.05 5.02 10.65
CA GLN A 14 13.08 5.72 11.94
C GLN A 14 14.16 6.80 11.98
N HIS A 15 15.37 6.51 11.50
CA HIS A 15 16.45 7.49 11.42
C HIS A 15 16.12 8.67 10.50
N ILE A 16 15.50 8.41 9.35
CA ILE A 16 15.08 9.48 8.43
C ILE A 16 14.01 10.36 9.07
N ILE A 17 13.00 9.75 9.70
CA ILE A 17 11.91 10.50 10.38
C ILE A 17 12.50 11.36 11.48
N GLN A 18 13.37 10.81 12.33
CA GLN A 18 14.04 11.58 13.39
C GLN A 18 14.86 12.74 12.83
N LYS A 19 15.64 12.52 11.77
CA LYS A 19 16.42 13.57 11.12
C LYS A 19 15.52 14.69 10.57
N TYR A 20 14.42 14.34 9.91
CA TYR A 20 13.44 15.30 9.41
C TYR A 20 12.81 16.09 10.57
N ASN A 21 12.35 15.40 11.60
CA ASN A 21 11.68 15.95 12.77
C ASN A 21 12.56 16.90 13.59
N ASN A 22 13.87 16.67 13.61
CA ASN A 22 14.85 17.57 14.23
C ASN A 22 15.10 18.84 13.41
N THR A 23 14.82 18.82 12.10
CA THR A 23 15.11 19.94 11.18
C THR A 23 13.89 20.83 10.98
N TYR A 24 12.69 20.24 10.93
CA TYR A 24 11.46 20.93 10.56
C TYR A 24 10.51 21.07 11.75
N LYS A 25 9.78 22.19 11.82
CA LYS A 25 8.77 22.42 12.86
C LYS A 25 7.55 21.52 12.71
N VAL A 26 7.15 21.24 11.46
CA VAL A 26 6.08 20.31 11.17
C VAL A 26 6.65 18.89 11.18
N GLN A 27 6.16 18.07 12.09
CA GLN A 27 6.67 16.72 12.30
C GLN A 27 6.09 15.77 11.25
N MET A 28 6.94 14.90 10.73
CA MET A 28 6.52 13.78 9.90
C MET A 28 5.76 12.75 10.74
N PRO A 29 4.69 12.16 10.19
CA PRO A 29 4.00 11.04 10.82
C PRO A 29 4.93 9.82 10.88
N VAL A 30 4.55 8.83 11.69
CA VAL A 30 5.27 7.56 11.74
C VAL A 30 5.06 6.82 10.42
N ILE A 31 6.13 6.67 9.64
CA ILE A 31 6.15 5.92 8.39
C ILE A 31 7.00 4.67 8.58
N THR A 32 6.46 3.52 8.19
CA THR A 32 7.18 2.24 8.20
C THR A 32 7.12 1.61 6.80
N PRO A 33 8.03 0.68 6.48
CA PRO A 33 7.95 -0.07 5.22
C PRO A 33 6.58 -0.73 4.98
N HIS A 34 5.90 -1.13 6.06
CA HIS A 34 4.56 -1.70 6.00
C HIS A 34 3.50 -0.68 5.53
N VAL A 35 3.56 0.56 6.04
CA VAL A 35 2.68 1.66 5.59
C VAL A 35 2.92 1.99 4.11
N CYS A 36 4.17 1.98 3.65
CA CYS A 36 4.50 2.16 2.25
C CYS A 36 3.89 1.05 1.38
N ARG A 37 3.96 -0.21 1.83
CA ARG A 37 3.36 -1.36 1.13
C ARG A 37 1.84 -1.22 0.99
N HIS A 38 1.14 -0.78 2.04
CA HIS A 38 -0.30 -0.50 1.94
C HIS A 38 -0.60 0.67 1.02
N THR A 39 0.19 1.74 1.06
CA THR A 39 0.02 2.90 0.18
C THR A 39 0.15 2.50 -1.29
N TYR A 40 1.14 1.66 -1.61
CA TYR A 40 1.31 1.08 -2.94
C TYR A 40 0.07 0.27 -3.36
N CYS A 41 -0.39 -0.64 -2.49
CA CYS A 41 -1.60 -1.44 -2.75
C CYS A 41 -2.81 -0.57 -3.09
N SER A 42 -3.12 0.42 -2.25
CA SER A 42 -4.27 1.29 -2.44
C SER A 42 -4.17 2.13 -3.72
N ASN A 43 -2.98 2.61 -4.09
CA ASN A 43 -2.79 3.41 -5.30
C ASN A 43 -2.93 2.57 -6.57
N MET A 44 -2.35 1.37 -6.60
CA MET A 44 -2.45 0.48 -7.75
C MET A 44 -3.87 -0.05 -7.91
N ALA A 45 -4.55 -0.34 -6.81
CA ALA A 45 -5.97 -0.67 -6.80
C ALA A 45 -6.83 0.44 -7.43
N LYS A 46 -6.67 1.68 -6.97
CA LYS A 46 -7.37 2.85 -7.54
C LYS A 46 -7.07 3.08 -9.01
N SER A 47 -5.89 2.66 -9.47
CA SER A 47 -5.50 2.72 -10.88
C SER A 47 -6.13 1.60 -11.73
N GLY A 48 -7.01 0.78 -11.16
CA GLY A 48 -7.70 -0.32 -11.86
C GLY A 48 -6.81 -1.55 -12.08
N MET A 49 -5.72 -1.72 -11.32
CA MET A 49 -4.86 -2.90 -11.46
C MET A 49 -5.60 -4.16 -11.03
N ASN A 50 -5.43 -5.24 -11.81
CA ASN A 50 -5.97 -6.55 -11.47
C ASN A 50 -5.48 -7.01 -10.06
N PRO A 51 -6.37 -7.33 -9.12
CA PRO A 51 -5.99 -7.71 -7.75
C PRO A 51 -5.03 -8.90 -7.65
N LYS A 52 -5.08 -9.83 -8.61
CA LYS A 52 -4.20 -11.01 -8.66
C LYS A 52 -2.80 -10.65 -9.13
N ALA A 53 -2.68 -9.71 -10.07
CA ALA A 53 -1.40 -9.13 -10.46
C ALA A 53 -0.78 -8.35 -9.29
N LEU A 54 -1.59 -7.56 -8.58
CA LEU A 54 -1.15 -6.80 -7.42
C LEU A 54 -0.71 -7.73 -6.27
N GLN A 55 -1.44 -8.81 -6.01
CA GLN A 55 -1.06 -9.84 -5.03
C GLN A 55 0.33 -10.43 -5.33
N TYR A 56 0.59 -10.77 -6.60
CA TYR A 56 1.87 -11.32 -7.04
C TYR A 56 3.01 -10.31 -6.86
N LEU A 57 2.80 -9.06 -7.29
CA LEU A 57 3.79 -7.97 -7.14
C LEU A 57 4.10 -7.68 -5.66
N MET A 58 3.09 -7.76 -4.80
CA MET A 58 3.28 -7.59 -3.37
C MET A 58 3.92 -8.81 -2.73
N GLY A 59 3.87 -10.00 -3.32
CA GLY A 59 4.37 -11.24 -2.72
C GLY A 59 3.51 -11.70 -1.53
N HIS A 60 2.20 -11.45 -1.56
CA HIS A 60 1.27 -11.95 -0.53
C HIS A 60 0.91 -13.41 -0.81
N SER A 61 1.21 -14.29 0.14
CA SER A 61 0.79 -15.70 0.10
C SER A 61 -0.73 -15.86 0.19
N ASP A 62 -1.42 -14.92 0.84
CA ASP A 62 -2.86 -14.90 1.00
C ASP A 62 -3.46 -13.64 0.34
N ILE A 63 -4.44 -13.85 -0.54
CA ILE A 63 -5.13 -12.76 -1.26
C ILE A 63 -5.95 -11.88 -0.32
N SER A 64 -6.34 -12.40 0.85
CA SER A 64 -7.08 -11.69 1.91
C SER A 64 -6.35 -10.45 2.41
N VAL A 65 -5.01 -10.48 2.49
CA VAL A 65 -4.19 -9.33 2.92
C VAL A 65 -4.30 -8.19 1.91
N THR A 66 -4.30 -8.55 0.62
CA THR A 66 -4.54 -7.61 -0.46
C THR A 66 -6.01 -7.16 -0.37
N LEU A 67 -6.99 -8.09 -0.45
CA LEU A 67 -8.45 -7.88 -0.45
C LEU A 67 -8.95 -6.99 0.69
N ASN A 68 -8.47 -7.18 1.91
CA ASN A 68 -8.82 -6.36 3.08
C ASN A 68 -8.30 -4.92 3.01
N THR A 69 -7.29 -4.63 2.17
CA THR A 69 -6.88 -3.26 1.86
C THR A 69 -7.81 -2.61 0.83
N TYR A 70 -8.49 -3.41 -0.03
CA TYR A 70 -9.41 -2.91 -1.06
C TYR A 70 -10.83 -2.67 -0.56
N THR A 71 -11.27 -3.24 0.57
CA THR A 71 -12.69 -3.23 0.99
C THR A 71 -13.28 -1.84 1.29
N HIS A 72 -12.53 -0.76 1.11
CA HIS A 72 -13.07 0.58 0.86
C HIS A 72 -13.50 0.78 -0.60
N VAL A 73 -14.06 -0.25 -1.24
CA VAL A 73 -14.72 -0.11 -2.55
C VAL A 73 -16.04 0.60 -2.29
N ASN A 74 -16.18 1.81 -2.81
CA ASN A 74 -17.44 2.56 -2.69
C ASN A 74 -18.40 2.15 -3.80
N LEU A 75 -19.68 2.48 -3.64
CA LEU A 75 -20.72 2.18 -4.64
C LEU A 75 -20.36 2.72 -6.04
N GLU A 76 -19.64 3.85 -6.09
CA GLU A 76 -19.17 4.47 -7.33
C GLU A 76 -18.15 3.61 -8.08
N ASP A 77 -17.23 2.94 -7.38
CA ASP A 77 -16.22 2.07 -7.99
C ASP A 77 -16.89 0.84 -8.65
N ALA A 78 -17.91 0.29 -7.99
CA ALA A 78 -18.69 -0.82 -8.55
C ALA A 78 -19.48 -0.40 -9.80
N ARG A 79 -20.03 0.83 -9.80
CA ARG A 79 -20.74 1.39 -10.94
C ARG A 79 -19.81 1.64 -12.12
N GLU A 80 -18.59 2.09 -11.88
CA GLU A 80 -17.56 2.24 -12.91
C GLU A 80 -17.14 0.91 -13.54
N GLU A 81 -16.95 -0.15 -12.74
CA GLU A 81 -16.61 -1.47 -13.29
C GLU A 81 -17.73 -2.05 -14.15
N VAL A 82 -18.99 -1.91 -13.71
CA VAL A 82 -20.14 -2.32 -14.53
C VAL A 82 -20.19 -1.54 -15.83
N ALA A 83 -19.89 -0.23 -15.81
CA ALA A 83 -19.80 0.58 -17.02
C ALA A 83 -18.65 0.13 -17.94
N ARG A 84 -17.49 -0.25 -17.39
CA ARG A 84 -16.37 -0.80 -18.18
C ARG A 84 -16.74 -2.10 -18.88
N ILE A 85 -17.49 -2.99 -18.23
CA ILE A 85 -17.95 -4.26 -18.82
C ILE A 85 -18.96 -4.03 -19.95
N GLN A 86 -19.79 -2.98 -19.86
CA GLN A 86 -20.82 -2.67 -20.87
C GLN A 86 -20.25 -2.05 -22.17
N VAL A 87 -18.97 -1.64 -22.18
CA VAL A 87 -18.30 -1.02 -23.33
C VAL A 87 -17.46 -2.03 -24.14
N VAL A 88 -17.39 -3.29 -23.70
CA VAL A 88 -16.80 -4.42 -24.44
C VAL A 88 -17.88 -5.21 -25.16
#